data_AF-A0A970QEA3-F1
#
_entry.id   AF-A0A970QEA3-F1
#
_cell.length_a   1.000
_cell.length_b   1.000
_cell.length_c   1.000
_cell.angle_alpha   90.00
_cell.angle_beta   90.00
_cell.angle_gamma   90.00
#
_symmetry.space_group_name_H-M   'P 1'
#
loop_
_entity.id
_entity.type
_entity.pdbx_description
1 polymer ?
#
loop_
_entity_poly.entity_id
_entity_poly.type
_entity_poly.pdbx_seq_one_letter_code
_entity_poly.pdbx_strand_id
1 'polypeptide(L)'
;MKLEKTRTYLYAGIVLLILGFVNVYADAVIRISTLDDLKKIGTDSAFPLDGDYILAQDINAAATSTMNNFKRIGDQEKPFTGSFDGQGYAISGMDINLGGNSNLGFFGYTGSTARIMNLRLEKFNIYAGGNVGALVGYNGGG
;
A
#
# COMPACT_ATOMS: atom_id res chain seq x y z
N MET A 1 -31.47 51.00 21.74
CA MET A 1 -30.32 50.62 22.58
C MET A 1 -30.03 49.14 22.31
N LYS A 2 -28.99 48.86 21.52
CA LYS A 2 -28.54 47.51 21.09
C LYS A 2 -27.82 46.83 22.26
N LEU A 3 -28.10 45.56 22.56
CA LEU A 3 -27.18 44.62 23.25
C LEU A 3 -27.79 43.19 23.32
N GLU A 4 -27.77 42.44 22.21
CA GLU A 4 -27.99 40.97 22.22
C GLU A 4 -27.13 40.21 21.18
N LYS A 5 -26.01 40.79 20.74
CA LYS A 5 -25.16 40.17 19.69
C LYS A 5 -23.88 39.49 20.20
N THR A 6 -23.77 39.17 21.49
CA THR A 6 -22.50 38.67 22.05
C THR A 6 -22.48 37.16 22.33
N ARG A 7 -23.63 36.46 22.31
CA ARG A 7 -23.68 35.02 22.65
C ARG A 7 -23.52 34.08 21.46
N THR A 8 -23.76 34.53 20.23
CA THR A 8 -23.65 33.71 19.02
C THR A 8 -22.19 33.40 18.64
N TYR A 9 -21.23 34.27 18.99
CA TYR A 9 -19.83 34.12 18.60
C TYR A 9 -19.02 33.14 19.47
N LEU A 10 -19.46 32.84 20.70
CA LEU A 10 -18.78 31.87 21.56
C LEU A 10 -18.96 30.43 21.04
N TYR A 11 -20.13 30.12 20.48
CA TYR A 11 -20.40 28.84 19.83
C TYR A 11 -19.75 28.71 18.46
N ALA A 12 -19.75 29.78 17.65
CA ALA A 12 -19.05 29.77 16.36
C ALA A 12 -17.53 29.57 16.53
N GLY A 13 -16.91 30.18 17.54
CA GLY A 13 -15.48 30.04 17.81
C GLY A 13 -15.05 28.65 18.29
N ILE A 14 -15.88 27.96 19.09
CA ILE A 14 -15.58 26.60 19.56
C ILE A 14 -15.88 25.57 18.46
N VAL A 15 -16.96 25.72 17.68
CA VAL A 15 -17.27 24.83 16.54
C VAL A 15 -16.21 24.90 15.43
N LEU A 16 -15.62 26.07 15.19
CA LEU A 16 -14.50 26.24 14.23
C LEU A 16 -13.20 25.54 14.69
N LEU A 17 -12.98 25.38 16.00
CA LEU A 17 -11.78 24.72 16.54
C LEU A 17 -11.86 23.18 16.44
N ILE A 18 -13.07 22.62 16.46
CA ILE A 18 -13.31 21.20 16.21
C ILE A 18 -13.28 20.89 14.70
N LEU A 19 -13.73 21.82 13.84
CA LEU A 19 -13.64 21.69 12.37
C LEU A 19 -12.22 21.87 11.83
N GLY A 20 -11.30 22.43 12.61
CA GLY A 20 -9.89 22.59 12.26
C GLY A 20 -8.98 21.43 12.68
N PHE A 21 -9.50 20.42 13.38
CA PHE A 21 -8.70 19.30 13.93
C PHE A 21 -9.37 17.92 13.85
N VAL A 22 -10.40 17.76 13.02
CA VAL A 22 -10.64 16.46 12.42
C VAL A 22 -10.00 16.51 11.04
N ASN A 23 -8.72 16.14 10.98
CA ASN A 23 -8.20 15.62 9.72
C ASN A 23 -8.95 14.32 9.47
N VAL A 24 -10.13 14.44 8.86
CA VAL A 24 -10.73 13.33 8.13
C VAL A 24 -9.86 13.18 6.89
N TYR A 25 -8.64 12.67 7.08
CA TYR A 25 -8.08 11.82 6.05
C TYR A 25 -9.03 10.62 6.07
N ALA A 26 -10.10 10.70 5.28
CA ALA A 26 -10.62 9.47 4.71
C ALA A 26 -9.37 8.78 4.16
N ASP A 27 -9.08 7.56 4.61
CA ASP A 27 -8.02 6.75 4.05
C ASP A 27 -8.31 6.70 2.55
N ALA A 28 -7.62 7.55 1.81
CA ALA A 28 -7.98 7.84 0.44
C ALA A 28 -7.51 6.64 -0.34
N VAL A 29 -8.44 5.74 -0.68
CA VAL A 29 -8.11 4.52 -1.39
C VAL A 29 -7.28 4.85 -2.64
N ILE A 30 -6.03 4.39 -2.66
CA ILE A 30 -5.04 4.68 -3.67
C ILE A 30 -5.19 3.67 -4.81
N ARG A 31 -5.50 4.19 -6.00
CA ARG A 31 -5.69 3.36 -7.20
C ARG A 31 -4.35 3.02 -7.82
N ILE A 32 -4.05 1.73 -7.92
CA ILE A 32 -2.90 1.22 -8.66
C ILE A 32 -3.37 0.82 -10.06
N SER A 33 -2.99 1.63 -11.05
CA SER A 33 -3.39 1.40 -12.44
C SER A 33 -2.22 0.99 -13.31
N THR A 34 -0.99 1.25 -12.87
CA THR A 34 0.21 0.97 -13.66
C THR A 34 1.26 0.27 -12.82
N LEU A 35 2.21 -0.37 -13.49
CA LEU A 35 3.38 -0.93 -12.84
C LEU A 35 4.21 0.13 -12.11
N ASP A 36 4.21 1.38 -12.57
CA ASP A 36 4.95 2.45 -11.92
C ASP A 36 4.25 2.94 -10.64
N ASP A 37 2.92 2.93 -10.59
CA ASP A 37 2.18 3.17 -9.34
C ASP A 37 2.49 2.08 -8.31
N LEU A 38 2.57 0.83 -8.76
CA LEU A 38 2.89 -0.31 -7.91
C LEU A 38 4.29 -0.20 -7.28
N LYS A 39 5.28 0.32 -8.02
CA LYS A 39 6.65 0.56 -7.52
C LYS A 39 6.74 1.72 -6.52
N LYS A 40 5.78 2.64 -6.53
CA LYS A 40 5.77 3.80 -5.62
C LYS A 40 5.45 3.40 -4.18
N ILE A 41 4.78 2.27 -3.97
CA ILE A 41 4.39 1.81 -2.62
C ILE A 41 5.63 1.68 -1.72
N GLY A 42 5.66 2.47 -0.65
CA GLY A 42 6.76 2.55 0.31
C GLY A 42 8.01 3.27 -0.19
N THR A 43 7.98 3.90 -1.35
CA THR A 43 9.07 4.71 -1.89
C THR A 43 8.69 6.16 -2.14
N ASP A 44 7.42 6.41 -2.48
CA ASP A 44 6.83 7.73 -2.64
C ASP A 44 5.95 8.05 -1.42
N SER A 45 6.02 9.29 -0.92
CA SER A 45 5.21 9.74 0.21
C SER A 45 3.70 9.67 -0.06
N ALA A 46 3.27 9.74 -1.31
CA ALA A 46 1.87 9.61 -1.71
C ALA A 46 1.40 8.14 -1.77
N PHE A 47 2.31 7.17 -1.59
CA PHE A 47 2.03 5.74 -1.60
C PHE A 47 2.66 5.11 -0.34
N PRO A 48 2.16 5.42 0.87
CA PRO A 48 2.76 4.98 2.11
C PRO A 48 2.48 3.49 2.40
N LEU A 49 3.32 2.85 3.21
CA LEU A 49 3.22 1.39 3.49
C LEU A 49 2.00 1.00 4.34
N ASP A 50 1.33 1.97 4.94
CA ASP A 50 0.11 1.84 5.73
C ASP A 50 -1.16 2.27 4.96
N GLY A 51 -1.04 2.65 3.69
CA GLY A 51 -2.18 3.09 2.88
C GLY A 51 -3.11 1.96 2.42
N ASP A 52 -4.33 2.34 2.03
CA ASP A 52 -5.32 1.45 1.42
C ASP A 52 -5.24 1.49 -0.10
N TYR A 53 -5.06 0.34 -0.73
CA TYR A 53 -4.81 0.20 -2.17
C TYR A 53 -5.86 -0.66 -2.87
N ILE A 54 -6.24 -0.25 -4.07
CA ILE A 54 -7.01 -1.10 -5.00
C ILE A 54 -6.33 -1.21 -6.36
N LEU A 55 -6.32 -2.42 -6.94
CA LEU A 55 -6.02 -2.55 -8.37
C LEU A 55 -7.17 -2.01 -9.19
N ALA A 56 -6.87 -1.16 -10.17
CA ALA A 56 -7.86 -0.60 -11.08
C ALA A 56 -7.97 -1.38 -12.41
N GLN A 57 -6.98 -2.22 -12.71
CA GLN A 57 -6.92 -3.06 -13.92
C GLN A 57 -5.82 -4.13 -13.77
N ASP A 58 -5.75 -5.06 -14.72
CA ASP A 58 -4.64 -5.99 -14.83
C ASP A 58 -3.32 -5.24 -15.09
N ILE A 59 -2.24 -5.66 -14.43
CA ILE A 59 -0.91 -5.09 -14.58
C ILE A 59 0.02 -6.13 -15.19
N ASN A 60 0.57 -5.81 -16.37
CA ASN A 60 1.59 -6.63 -16.99
C ASN A 60 2.99 -6.11 -16.63
N ALA A 61 3.71 -6.86 -15.81
CA ALA A 61 5.08 -6.59 -15.38
C ALA A 61 6.14 -7.18 -16.33
N ALA A 62 5.77 -7.88 -17.40
CA ALA A 62 6.72 -8.51 -18.33
C ALA A 62 7.66 -7.51 -19.01
N ALA A 63 7.26 -6.24 -19.14
CA ALA A 63 8.14 -5.17 -19.64
C ALA A 63 9.32 -4.86 -18.71
N THR A 64 9.35 -5.40 -17.48
CA THR A 64 10.46 -5.27 -16.52
C THR A 64 11.40 -6.48 -16.51
N SER A 65 11.41 -7.29 -17.57
CA SER A 65 12.36 -8.38 -17.82
C SER A 65 13.82 -7.92 -18.03
N THR A 66 14.22 -6.83 -17.38
CA THR A 66 15.60 -6.52 -17.00
C THR A 66 15.77 -6.70 -15.50
N MET A 67 15.31 -7.85 -14.97
CA MET A 67 15.71 -8.61 -13.76
C MET A 67 16.16 -7.93 -12.45
N ASN A 68 16.24 -6.59 -12.33
CA ASN A 68 17.07 -5.95 -11.30
C ASN A 68 16.40 -4.80 -10.54
N ASN A 69 15.21 -4.35 -10.94
CA ASN A 69 14.63 -3.11 -10.37
C ASN A 69 13.26 -3.27 -9.71
N PHE A 70 12.71 -4.48 -9.57
CA PHE A 70 11.51 -4.63 -8.75
C PHE A 70 11.89 -4.57 -7.26
N LYS A 71 11.61 -3.43 -6.63
CA LYS A 71 11.74 -3.27 -5.18
C LYS A 71 10.53 -3.91 -4.50
N ARG A 72 10.79 -4.80 -3.55
CA ARG A 72 9.75 -5.45 -2.74
C ARG A 72 8.95 -4.41 -1.95
N ILE A 73 7.67 -4.68 -1.74
CA ILE A 73 6.83 -3.84 -0.90
C ILE A 73 7.05 -4.24 0.56
N GLY A 74 7.58 -3.30 1.36
CA GLY A 74 7.90 -3.51 2.77
C GLY A 74 9.14 -4.37 3.02
N ASP A 75 9.82 -4.09 4.13
CA ASP A 75 10.97 -4.84 4.64
C ASP A 75 10.90 -4.99 6.17
N GLN A 76 11.90 -5.62 6.78
CA GLN A 76 11.91 -5.89 8.21
C GLN A 76 11.86 -4.61 9.07
N GLU A 77 12.45 -3.50 8.61
CA GLU A 77 12.44 -2.23 9.33
C GLU A 77 11.14 -1.46 9.09
N LYS A 78 10.59 -1.57 7.87
CA LYS A 78 9.37 -0.88 7.43
C LYS A 78 8.42 -1.89 6.79
N PRO A 79 7.67 -2.66 7.58
CA PRO A 79 6.73 -3.63 7.05
C PRO A 79 5.54 -2.93 6.37
N PHE A 80 4.94 -3.58 5.39
CA PHE A 80 3.64 -3.18 4.87
C PHE A 80 2.56 -3.46 5.90
N THR A 81 1.74 -2.46 6.23
CA THR A 81 0.70 -2.54 7.29
C THR A 81 -0.68 -2.11 6.81
N GLY A 82 -0.79 -1.62 5.58
CA GLY A 82 -2.04 -1.17 4.96
C GLY A 82 -2.88 -2.30 4.36
N SER A 83 -3.82 -1.95 3.49
CA SER A 83 -4.64 -2.91 2.74
C SER A 83 -4.33 -2.88 1.25
N PHE A 84 -4.41 -4.03 0.60
CA PHE A 84 -4.25 -4.18 -0.84
C PHE A 84 -5.33 -5.13 -1.37
N ASP A 85 -6.35 -4.56 -2.00
CA ASP A 85 -7.43 -5.30 -2.64
C ASP A 85 -7.21 -5.37 -4.16
N GLY A 86 -6.92 -6.57 -4.65
CA GLY A 86 -6.73 -6.81 -6.08
C GLY A 86 -8.02 -6.68 -6.90
N GLN A 87 -9.20 -6.61 -6.27
CA GLN A 87 -10.51 -6.57 -6.93
C GLN A 87 -10.73 -7.67 -7.99
N GLY A 88 -9.98 -8.76 -7.92
CA GLY A 88 -10.00 -9.82 -8.94
C GLY A 88 -9.23 -9.50 -10.22
N TYR A 89 -8.39 -8.46 -10.24
CA TYR A 89 -7.40 -8.23 -11.29
C TYR A 89 -6.11 -9.01 -11.02
N ALA A 90 -5.32 -9.22 -12.07
CA ALA A 90 -4.05 -9.91 -12.02
C ALA A 90 -2.86 -8.96 -12.16
N ILE A 91 -1.83 -9.19 -11.37
CA ILE A 91 -0.47 -8.77 -11.70
C ILE A 91 0.16 -9.96 -12.43
N SER A 92 0.84 -9.74 -13.55
CA SER A 92 1.37 -10.83 -14.36
C SER A 92 2.75 -10.60 -14.94
N GLY A 93 3.47 -11.68 -15.27
CA GLY A 93 4.70 -11.62 -16.06
C GLY A 93 5.91 -11.06 -15.32
N MET A 94 6.01 -11.25 -14.01
CA MET A 94 7.17 -10.76 -13.26
C MET A 94 8.20 -11.89 -13.06
N ASP A 95 9.44 -11.64 -13.47
CA ASP A 95 10.60 -12.43 -13.05
C ASP A 95 11.16 -11.80 -11.78
N ILE A 96 10.97 -12.46 -10.63
CA ILE A 96 11.54 -11.99 -9.37
C ILE A 96 12.83 -12.77 -9.10
N ASN A 97 13.98 -12.17 -9.42
CA ASN A 97 15.29 -12.69 -9.02
C ASN A 97 15.72 -12.03 -7.71
N LEU A 98 15.78 -12.82 -6.65
CA LEU A 98 15.82 -12.33 -5.29
C LEU A 98 17.14 -12.61 -4.56
N GLY A 99 18.16 -13.10 -5.29
CA GLY A 99 19.56 -13.11 -4.89
C GLY A 99 19.81 -13.52 -3.43
N GLY A 100 19.93 -14.83 -3.17
CA GLY A 100 20.58 -15.41 -1.98
C GLY A 100 19.98 -15.16 -0.59
N ASN A 101 19.10 -14.19 -0.39
CA ASN A 101 18.54 -13.86 0.92
C ASN A 101 17.13 -14.43 1.12
N SER A 102 16.82 -14.82 2.36
CA SER A 102 15.53 -15.36 2.82
C SER A 102 14.41 -14.31 2.79
N ASN A 103 13.14 -14.77 2.83
CA ASN A 103 11.91 -13.98 2.97
C ASN A 103 11.55 -13.22 1.69
N LEU A 104 11.23 -14.03 0.68
CA LEU A 104 11.16 -13.63 -0.71
C LEU A 104 9.71 -13.67 -1.20
N GLY A 105 9.10 -12.49 -1.38
CA GLY A 105 7.77 -12.34 -1.94
C GLY A 105 7.53 -10.94 -2.49
N PHE A 106 6.46 -10.78 -3.26
CA PHE A 106 6.04 -9.50 -3.83
C PHE A 106 5.90 -8.42 -2.74
N PHE A 107 5.25 -8.80 -1.63
CA PHE A 107 5.37 -8.15 -0.34
C PHE A 107 6.50 -8.81 0.45
N GLY A 108 7.56 -8.06 0.78
CA GLY A 108 8.72 -8.58 1.49
C GLY A 108 8.40 -8.94 2.92
N TYR A 109 7.85 -7.98 3.67
CA TYR A 109 7.41 -8.13 5.05
C TYR A 109 6.06 -7.47 5.24
N THR A 110 5.12 -8.20 5.81
CA THR A 110 3.82 -7.66 6.26
C THR A 110 3.77 -7.60 7.78
N GLY A 111 3.24 -6.49 8.30
CA GLY A 111 2.97 -6.30 9.72
C GLY A 111 1.62 -6.88 10.13
N SER A 112 1.29 -6.79 11.42
CA SER A 112 0.11 -7.44 12.01
C SER A 112 -1.24 -6.96 11.46
N THR A 113 -1.29 -5.75 10.92
CA THR A 113 -2.53 -5.13 10.39
C THR A 113 -2.68 -5.29 8.88
N ALA A 114 -1.69 -5.87 8.19
CA ALA A 114 -1.70 -5.96 6.74
C ALA A 114 -2.86 -6.81 6.22
N ARG A 115 -3.56 -6.33 5.20
CA ARG A 115 -4.68 -7.05 4.56
C ARG A 115 -4.48 -7.13 3.06
N ILE A 116 -4.10 -8.30 2.54
CA ILE A 116 -3.96 -8.51 1.09
C ILE A 116 -5.06 -9.47 0.64
N MET A 117 -5.91 -9.04 -0.29
CA MET A 117 -7.10 -9.80 -0.71
C MET A 117 -7.38 -9.67 -2.21
N ASN A 118 -8.16 -10.63 -2.75
CA ASN A 118 -8.64 -10.67 -4.14
C ASN A 118 -7.58 -10.40 -5.22
N LEU A 119 -6.32 -10.73 -4.96
CA LEU A 119 -5.20 -10.50 -5.87
C LEU A 119 -4.81 -11.80 -6.57
N ARG A 120 -4.78 -11.79 -7.91
CA ARG A 120 -4.18 -12.87 -8.70
C ARG A 120 -2.74 -12.53 -9.06
N LEU A 121 -1.84 -13.50 -8.87
CA LEU A 121 -0.47 -13.45 -9.39
C LEU A 121 -0.33 -14.51 -10.48
N GLU A 122 -0.05 -14.08 -11.71
CA GLU A 122 0.00 -14.96 -12.88
C GLU A 122 1.35 -14.92 -13.59
N LYS A 123 1.85 -16.07 -14.08
CA LYS A 123 3.09 -16.15 -14.88
C LYS A 123 4.30 -15.51 -14.15
N PHE A 124 4.48 -15.84 -12.88
CA PHE A 124 5.65 -15.43 -12.09
C PHE A 124 6.72 -16.52 -12.15
N ASN A 125 7.96 -16.13 -12.45
CA ASN A 125 9.14 -16.96 -12.18
C ASN A 125 9.88 -16.38 -10.98
N ILE A 126 10.14 -17.20 -9.95
CA ILE A 126 10.84 -16.75 -8.75
C ILE A 126 12.15 -17.51 -8.61
N TYR A 127 13.26 -16.76 -8.55
CA TYR A 127 14.61 -17.30 -8.36
C TYR A 127 15.13 -16.87 -6.99
N ALA A 128 15.39 -17.84 -6.11
CA ALA A 128 15.57 -17.62 -4.68
C ALA A 128 16.47 -18.68 -4.02
N GLY A 129 17.23 -18.29 -3.00
CA GLY A 129 18.09 -19.18 -2.20
C GLY A 129 17.54 -19.58 -0.83
N GLY A 130 16.34 -19.10 -0.45
CA GLY A 130 15.72 -19.29 0.88
C GLY A 130 14.20 -19.42 0.81
N ASN A 131 13.49 -19.21 1.93
CA ASN A 131 12.02 -19.30 1.97
C ASN A 131 11.35 -18.29 1.03
N VAL A 132 10.49 -18.79 0.13
CA VAL A 132 9.76 -18.01 -0.88
C VAL A 132 8.26 -18.17 -0.68
N GLY A 133 7.55 -17.05 -0.61
CA GLY A 133 6.13 -17.00 -0.89
C GLY A 133 5.90 -16.05 -2.06
N ALA A 134 5.25 -16.52 -3.13
CA ALA A 134 5.06 -15.68 -4.33
C ALA A 134 4.40 -14.33 -4.01
N LEU A 135 3.47 -14.33 -3.05
CA LEU A 135 2.76 -13.15 -2.60
C LEU A 135 3.42 -12.45 -1.40
N VAL A 136 3.69 -13.16 -0.31
CA VAL A 136 4.29 -12.60 0.92
C VAL A 136 5.52 -13.41 1.33
N GLY A 137 6.66 -12.74 1.54
CA GLY A 137 7.92 -13.35 1.95
C GLY A 137 8.00 -13.67 3.45
N TYR A 138 7.55 -12.76 4.30
CA TYR A 138 7.35 -12.96 5.73
C TYR A 138 6.02 -12.35 6.16
N ASN A 139 5.20 -13.15 6.84
CA ASN A 139 3.94 -12.69 7.39
C ASN A 139 4.04 -12.54 8.92
N GLY A 140 4.04 -11.30 9.40
CA GLY A 140 4.04 -10.97 10.83
C GLY A 140 2.64 -10.84 11.44
N GLY A 141 1.57 -11.15 10.69
CA GLY A 141 0.17 -10.95 11.09
C GLY A 141 -0.79 -12.08 10.71
N GLY A 142 -1.91 -12.15 11.42
CA GLY A 142 -3.02 -13.09 11.21
C GLY A 142 -4.25 -12.68 11.98
#